data_AF-A0A401QAU4-F1
#
_entry.id   AF-A0A401QAU4-F1
#
_cell.length_a   1.000
_cell.length_b   1.000
_cell.length_c   1.000
_cell.angle_alpha   90.00
_cell.angle_beta   90.00
_cell.angle_gamma   90.00
#
_symmetry.space_group_name_H-M   'P 1'
#
loop_
_entity.id
_entity.type
_entity.pdbx_description
1 polymer ?
#
loop_
_entity_poly.entity_id
_entity_poly.type
_entity_poly.pdbx_seq_one_letter_code
_entity_poly.pdbx_strand_id
1 'polypeptide(L)'
;MLLVAGRLEGPFNIESVMEPIDVKISDAIMTMQENSMQVSAKVFQGCGQPKLLHGRTSRSISESFNIRFRPYSPEEHPTTAAGTSLDRL
;
A
#
# COMPACT_ATOMS: atom_id res chain seq x y z
N MET A 1 -19.86 -17.62 -25.13
CA MET A 1 -19.17 -16.61 -24.29
C MET A 1 -19.88 -16.29 -22.96
N LEU A 2 -21.00 -16.94 -22.60
CA LEU A 2 -21.78 -16.60 -21.39
C LEU A 2 -21.01 -16.81 -20.06
N LEU A 3 -20.08 -17.76 -20.01
CA LEU A 3 -19.26 -18.04 -18.81
C LEU A 3 -18.31 -16.88 -18.45
N VAL A 4 -17.86 -16.10 -19.44
CA VAL A 4 -17.00 -14.93 -19.20
C VAL A 4 -17.84 -13.75 -18.72
N ALA A 5 -19.04 -13.57 -19.28
CA ALA A 5 -19.97 -12.52 -18.88
C ALA A 5 -20.35 -12.63 -17.39
N GLY A 6 -20.67 -13.84 -16.92
CA GLY A 6 -20.97 -14.08 -15.51
C GLY A 6 -19.78 -13.86 -14.55
N ARG A 7 -18.52 -13.88 -15.04
CA ARG A 7 -17.36 -13.51 -14.22
C ARG A 7 -17.13 -12.00 -14.17
N LEU A 8 -17.44 -11.29 -15.25
CA LEU A 8 -17.32 -9.84 -15.36
C LEU A 8 -18.45 -9.08 -14.66
N GLU A 9 -19.59 -9.73 -14.38
CA GLU A 9 -20.69 -9.17 -13.58
C GLU A 9 -20.52 -9.42 -12.07
N GLY A 10 -19.60 -10.33 -11.70
CA GLY A 10 -19.34 -10.74 -10.32
C GLY A 10 -18.11 -10.07 -9.69
N PRO A 11 -17.52 -10.65 -8.63
CA PRO A 11 -16.36 -10.09 -7.91
C PRO A 11 -15.06 -10.05 -8.72
N PHE A 12 -15.09 -10.46 -9.99
CA PHE A 12 -13.99 -10.29 -10.94
C PHE A 12 -14.27 -9.17 -11.94
N ASN A 13 -15.33 -8.38 -11.76
CA ASN A 13 -15.51 -7.12 -12.44
C ASN A 13 -14.32 -6.20 -12.08
N ILE A 14 -13.70 -5.62 -13.09
CA ILE A 14 -12.53 -4.76 -12.92
C ILE A 14 -12.80 -3.59 -11.97
N GLU A 15 -14.00 -3.00 -12.05
CA GLU A 15 -14.40 -1.88 -11.19
C GLU A 15 -14.51 -2.32 -9.72
N SER A 16 -15.14 -3.47 -9.48
CA SER A 16 -15.31 -4.04 -8.13
C SER A 16 -14.00 -4.41 -7.43
N VAL A 17 -12.92 -4.64 -8.20
CA VAL A 17 -11.59 -4.98 -7.68
C VAL A 17 -10.69 -3.74 -7.60
N MET A 18 -10.82 -2.82 -8.55
CA MET A 18 -10.00 -1.63 -8.63
C MET A 18 -10.43 -0.57 -7.61
N GLU A 19 -11.73 -0.33 -7.45
CA GLU A 19 -12.26 0.71 -6.57
C GLU A 19 -11.80 0.55 -5.09
N PRO A 20 -11.76 -0.65 -4.49
CA PRO A 20 -11.32 -0.81 -3.10
C PRO A 20 -9.82 -1.18 -2.94
N ILE A 21 -9.00 -1.06 -3.99
CA ILE A 21 -7.64 -1.64 -3.97
C ILE A 21 -6.74 -1.00 -2.90
N ASP A 22 -6.88 0.30 -2.68
CA ASP A 22 -6.15 1.08 -1.68
C ASP A 22 -6.53 0.68 -0.24
N VAL A 23 -7.82 0.49 0.02
CA VAL A 23 -8.35 -0.01 1.29
C VAL A 23 -7.85 -1.43 1.55
N LYS A 24 -7.84 -2.30 0.53
CA LYS A 24 -7.34 -3.68 0.65
C LYS A 24 -5.84 -3.75 0.93
N ILE A 25 -5.05 -2.87 0.32
CA ILE A 25 -3.61 -2.77 0.61
C ILE A 25 -3.42 -2.29 2.05
N SER A 26 -4.17 -1.29 2.48
CA SER A 26 -4.10 -0.75 3.85
C SER A 26 -4.48 -1.80 4.90
N ASP A 27 -5.54 -2.57 4.65
CA ASP A 27 -6.00 -3.69 5.49
C ASP A 27 -4.94 -4.80 5.59
N ALA A 28 -4.31 -5.16 4.47
CA ALA A 28 -3.22 -6.14 4.46
C ALA A 28 -1.99 -5.66 5.26
N ILE A 29 -1.64 -4.37 5.15
CA ILE A 29 -0.58 -3.76 5.95
C ILE A 29 -0.93 -3.80 7.44
N MET A 30 -2.13 -3.35 7.81
CA MET A 30 -2.62 -3.34 9.19
C MET A 30 -2.61 -4.74 9.79
N THR A 31 -3.10 -5.73 9.04
CA THR A 31 -3.08 -7.14 9.43
C THR A 31 -1.65 -7.63 9.67
N MET A 32 -0.69 -7.30 8.80
CA MET A 32 0.71 -7.72 9.01
C MET A 32 1.35 -7.00 10.20
N GLN A 33 1.03 -5.73 10.42
CA GLN A 33 1.52 -4.98 11.58
C GLN A 33 1.05 -5.62 12.90
N GLU A 34 -0.24 -5.95 12.99
CA GLU A 34 -0.83 -6.60 14.17
C GLU A 34 -0.28 -8.01 14.41
N ASN A 35 -0.05 -8.77 13.34
CA ASN A 35 0.34 -10.18 13.43
C ASN A 35 1.85 -10.43 13.26
N SER A 36 2.65 -9.39 13.09
CA SER A 36 4.08 -9.44 12.72
C SER A 36 4.90 -10.40 13.59
N MET A 37 4.71 -10.33 14.92
CA MET A 37 5.42 -11.17 15.89
C MET A 37 5.04 -12.64 15.79
N GLN A 38 3.74 -12.95 15.64
CA GLN A 38 3.25 -14.32 15.54
C GLN A 38 3.69 -14.97 14.23
N VAL A 39 3.61 -14.23 13.12
CA VAL A 39 4.10 -14.67 11.81
C VAL A 39 5.60 -14.93 11.89
N SER A 40 6.38 -14.00 12.44
CA SER A 40 7.83 -14.15 12.58
C SER A 40 8.20 -15.36 13.43
N ALA A 41 7.51 -15.60 14.55
CA ALA A 41 7.75 -16.76 15.39
C ALA A 41 7.53 -18.10 14.64
N LYS A 42 6.43 -18.21 13.88
CA LYS A 42 6.17 -19.40 13.04
C LYS A 42 7.22 -19.56 11.95
N VAL A 43 7.63 -18.47 11.32
CA VAL A 43 8.70 -18.50 10.30
C VAL A 43 10.02 -18.95 10.91
N PHE A 44 10.39 -18.48 12.10
CA PHE A 44 11.66 -18.90 12.73
C PHE A 44 11.62 -20.36 13.18
N GLN A 45 10.46 -20.86 13.59
CA GLN A 45 10.28 -22.27 13.90
C GLN A 45 10.44 -23.16 12.66
N GLY A 46 9.87 -22.75 11.51
CA GLY A 46 9.89 -23.55 10.27
C GLY A 46 11.17 -23.39 9.44
N CYS A 47 11.77 -22.21 9.44
CA CYS A 47 12.91 -21.85 8.60
C CYS A 47 14.23 -21.71 9.38
N GLY A 48 14.18 -21.73 10.71
CA GLY A 48 15.32 -21.50 11.59
C GLY A 48 15.44 -20.04 12.05
N GLN A 49 16.20 -19.85 13.12
CA GLN A 49 16.37 -18.53 13.75
C GLN A 49 17.28 -17.63 12.89
N PRO A 50 16.86 -16.39 12.57
CA PRO A 50 17.65 -15.49 11.75
C PRO A 50 18.94 -15.10 12.48
N LYS A 51 20.05 -15.08 11.74
CA LYS A 51 21.31 -14.53 12.25
C LYS A 51 21.18 -13.01 12.33
N LEU A 52 21.17 -12.47 13.55
CA LEU A 52 21.25 -11.03 13.77
C LEU A 52 22.62 -10.55 13.33
N LEU A 53 22.71 -9.97 12.13
CA LEU A 53 23.90 -9.21 11.74
C LEU A 53 23.91 -7.95 12.59
N HIS A 54 24.83 -7.87 13.55
CA HIS A 54 25.09 -6.67 14.34
C HIS A 54 25.26 -5.47 13.38
N GLY A 55 24.29 -4.56 13.37
CA GLY A 55 24.37 -3.30 12.61
C GLY A 55 23.43 -3.11 11.41
N ARG A 56 22.24 -3.73 11.37
CA ARG A 56 21.19 -3.29 10.43
C ARG A 56 20.12 -2.43 11.10
N THR A 57 20.53 -1.26 11.58
CA THR A 57 19.65 -0.08 11.71
C THR A 57 19.33 0.53 10.34
N SER A 58 19.30 -0.28 9.28
CA SER A 58 18.79 0.14 7.98
C SER A 58 17.27 -0.02 8.05
N ARG A 59 16.59 1.00 8.60
CA ARG A 59 15.20 1.25 8.21
C ARG A 59 15.18 1.21 6.69
N SER A 60 14.58 0.20 6.07
CA SER A 60 14.33 0.23 4.63
C SER A 60 13.15 1.16 4.36
N ILE A 61 13.33 2.44 4.71
CA ILE A 61 12.68 3.49 3.95
C ILE A 61 13.64 3.69 2.79
N SER A 62 13.38 3.00 1.68
CA SER A 62 13.92 3.47 0.41
C SER A 62 13.44 4.91 0.27
N GLU A 63 14.38 5.84 0.26
CA GLU A 63 14.15 7.28 0.10
C GLU A 63 13.29 7.60 -1.14
N SER A 64 13.20 6.63 -2.07
CA SER A 64 12.39 6.65 -3.28
C SER A 64 10.89 6.42 -3.09
N PHE A 65 10.43 5.79 -1.99
CA PHE A 65 8.98 5.55 -1.77
C PHE A 65 8.25 6.76 -1.17
N ASN A 66 8.95 7.70 -0.53
CA ASN A 66 8.35 8.89 0.08
C ASN A 66 8.14 10.05 -0.91
N ILE A 67 8.65 9.97 -2.14
CA ILE A 67 8.45 11.05 -3.13
C ILE A 67 7.03 10.98 -3.72
N ARG A 68 6.41 9.78 -3.77
CA ARG A 68 5.09 9.59 -4.40
C ARG A 68 3.92 9.89 -3.46
N PHE A 69 4.09 9.68 -2.16
CA PHE A 69 3.05 9.91 -1.16
C PHE A 69 3.55 10.94 -0.14
N ARG A 70 3.64 12.20 -0.56
CA ARG A 70 3.81 13.30 0.37
C ARG A 70 2.51 13.45 1.17
N PRO A 71 2.54 13.45 2.51
CA PRO A 71 1.41 13.93 3.30
C PRO A 71 1.07 15.34 2.82
N TYR A 72 -0.20 15.59 2.51
CA TYR A 72 -0.68 16.91 2.12
C TYR A 72 -0.29 17.93 3.18
N SER A 73 0.59 18.87 2.82
CA SER A 73 0.85 20.05 3.65
C SER A 73 -0.26 21.04 3.36
N PRO A 74 -1.02 21.51 4.36
CA PRO A 74 -2.11 22.46 4.14
C PRO A 74 -1.67 23.79 3.50
N GLU A 75 -0.37 24.06 3.46
CA GLU A 75 0.22 25.24 2.83
C GLU A 75 0.45 25.09 1.31
N GLU A 76 0.48 23.86 0.76
CA GLU A 76 0.63 23.61 -0.68
C GLU A 76 -0.76 23.54 -1.33
N HIS A 77 -1.28 24.69 -1.75
CA HIS A 77 -2.56 24.79 -2.43
C HIS A 77 -2.50 24.07 -3.79
N PRO A 78 -3.51 23.22 -4.14
CA PRO A 78 -3.54 22.54 -5.42
C PRO A 78 -3.54 23.54 -6.57
N THR A 79 -2.47 23.55 -7.36
CA THR A 79 -2.46 24.25 -8.65
C THR A 79 -2.97 23.31 -9.73
N THR A 80 -3.77 23.82 -10.65
CA THR A 80 -4.22 23.01 -11.80
C THR A 80 -3.02 22.64 -12.68
N ALA A 81 -3.16 21.67 -13.58
CA ALA A 81 -2.08 21.26 -14.49
C ALA A 81 -1.52 22.41 -15.38
N ALA A 82 -2.24 23.53 -15.45
CA ALA A 82 -1.82 24.77 -16.12
C ALA A 82 -1.04 25.75 -15.19
N GLY A 83 -0.76 25.37 -13.94
CA GLY A 83 -0.06 26.19 -12.96
C GLY A 83 -0.88 27.35 -12.39
N THR A 84 -2.19 27.40 -12.65
CA THR A 84 -3.07 28.44 -12.14
C THR A 84 -3.65 28.01 -10.78
N SER A 85 -3.58 28.93 -9.80
CA SER A 85 -4.23 28.76 -8.50
C SER A 85 -5.75 28.86 -8.66
N LEU A 86 -6.47 27.98 -7.94
CA LEU A 86 -7.93 27.87 -7.98
C LEU A 86 -8.63 29.10 -7.38
N ASP A 87 -7.93 29.91 -6.57
CA ASP A 87 -8.45 31.14 -5.93
C ASP A 87 -8.75 32.30 -6.90
N ARG A 88 -8.38 32.17 -8.18
CA ARG A 88 -8.56 33.24 -9.18
C ARG A 88 -9.62 32.93 -10.25
N LEU A 89 -10.44 31.90 -10.04
CA LEU A 89 -11.59 31.56 -10.88
C LEU A 89 -12.90 32.10 -10.31
#